data_AF-A0AAP4X7H2-F1
#
_entry.id   AF-A0AAP4X7H2-F1
#
_cell.length_a   1.000
_cell.length_b   1.000
_cell.length_c   1.000
_cell.angle_alpha   90.00
_cell.angle_beta   90.00
_cell.angle_gamma   90.00
#
_symmetry.space_group_name_H-M   'P 1'
#
loop_
_entity.id
_entity.type
_entity.pdbx_description
1 polymer ?
#
loop_
_entity_poly.entity_id
_entity_poly.type
_entity_poly.pdbx_seq_one_letter_code
_entity_poly.pdbx_strand_id
1 'polypeptide(L)'
;MYKLLMTILIIVYCSSVFAVEVDVVAACNERDEQKSAWLANSLSTSPVEAFMAGQCIGFESTKVSYWGYDKFSFESFSDLPKSCVEFVEKKEALLSFLSTSLSEAMHAGMCVGAIYKVAFECDRSYQISYLRVAKSINGLSSQGAINYIADHFDCNGY
;
A
#
# COMPACT_ATOMS: atom_id res chain seq x y z
N MET A 1 23.64 -26.55 -16.38
CA MET A 1 23.49 -25.15 -16.84
C MET A 1 22.09 -24.58 -16.59
N TYR A 2 20.99 -25.27 -16.92
CA TYR A 2 19.62 -24.79 -16.65
C TYR A 2 19.29 -24.52 -15.17
N LYS A 3 19.78 -25.36 -14.24
CA LYS A 3 19.57 -25.13 -12.79
C LYS A 3 20.22 -23.85 -12.29
N LEU A 4 21.40 -23.49 -12.79
CA LEU A 4 22.13 -22.29 -12.37
C LEU A 4 21.47 -21.01 -12.91
N LEU A 5 20.93 -21.06 -14.14
CA LEU A 5 20.13 -19.99 -14.74
C LEU A 5 18.82 -19.73 -13.99
N MET A 6 18.13 -20.79 -13.54
CA MET A 6 16.91 -20.66 -12.71
C MET A 6 17.22 -20.09 -11.33
N THR A 7 18.33 -20.49 -10.70
CA THR A 7 18.75 -19.94 -9.41
C THR A 7 19.12 -18.46 -9.52
N ILE A 8 19.77 -18.04 -10.62
CA ILE A 8 20.09 -16.63 -10.87
C ILE A 8 18.81 -15.81 -11.12
N LEU A 9 17.83 -16.32 -11.87
CA LEU A 9 16.53 -15.64 -12.07
C LEU A 9 15.74 -15.47 -10.77
N ILE A 10 15.75 -16.46 -9.89
CA ILE A 10 15.11 -16.39 -8.57
C ILE A 10 15.85 -15.42 -7.64
N ILE A 11 17.19 -15.40 -7.68
CA ILE A 11 17.99 -14.45 -6.90
C ILE A 11 17.79 -13.02 -7.41
N VAL A 12 17.66 -12.79 -8.73
CA VAL A 12 17.37 -11.47 -9.29
C VAL A 12 15.96 -11.00 -8.89
N TYR A 13 14.95 -11.89 -8.89
CA TYR A 13 13.61 -11.58 -8.36
C TYR A 13 13.60 -11.33 -6.84
N CYS A 14 14.42 -12.05 -6.07
CA CYS A 14 14.58 -11.82 -4.62
C CYS A 14 15.41 -10.57 -4.31
N SER A 15 16.25 -10.11 -5.25
CA SER A 15 17.07 -8.90 -5.10
C SER A 15 16.34 -7.65 -5.58
N SER A 16 15.24 -7.78 -6.34
CA SER A 16 14.42 -6.67 -6.80
C SER A 16 13.16 -6.46 -5.96
N VAL A 17 13.26 -6.62 -4.62
CA VAL A 17 12.24 -6.12 -3.67
C VAL A 17 12.40 -4.59 -3.50
N PHE A 18 12.72 -3.92 -4.60
CA PHE A 18 12.90 -2.48 -4.69
C PHE A 18 11.60 -1.88 -5.20
N ALA A 19 10.96 -1.10 -4.32
CA ALA A 19 10.11 0.05 -4.63
C ALA A 19 9.34 -0.05 -5.95
N VAL A 20 8.16 -0.68 -5.90
CA VAL A 20 7.15 -0.45 -6.93
C VAL A 20 6.39 0.80 -6.53
N GLU A 21 6.56 1.85 -7.32
CA GLU A 21 5.71 3.05 -7.26
C GLU A 21 4.26 2.61 -7.44
N VAL A 22 3.35 3.12 -6.60
CA VAL A 22 1.92 2.82 -6.79
C VAL A 22 1.44 3.63 -7.99
N ASP A 23 0.98 2.96 -9.03
CA ASP A 23 0.21 3.60 -10.09
C ASP A 23 -1.19 3.93 -9.56
N VAL A 24 -1.31 5.12 -8.96
CA VAL A 24 -2.55 5.59 -8.32
C VAL A 24 -3.68 5.72 -9.35
N VAL A 25 -3.37 6.07 -10.60
CA VAL A 25 -4.38 6.21 -11.66
C VAL A 25 -4.97 4.83 -12.00
N ALA A 26 -4.12 3.83 -12.23
CA ALA A 26 -4.57 2.47 -12.47
C ALA A 26 -5.34 1.90 -11.26
N ALA A 27 -4.83 2.13 -10.04
CA ALA A 27 -5.49 1.70 -8.81
C ALA A 27 -6.89 2.31 -8.63
N CYS A 28 -7.06 3.60 -8.95
CA CYS A 28 -8.35 4.26 -8.82
C CYS A 28 -9.33 3.90 -9.94
N ASN A 29 -8.85 3.68 -11.17
CA ASN A 29 -9.68 3.12 -12.25
C ASN A 29 -10.24 1.75 -11.86
N GLU A 30 -9.40 0.88 -11.28
CA GLU A 30 -9.80 -0.45 -10.81
C GLU A 30 -10.87 -0.37 -9.70
N ARG A 31 -10.70 0.55 -8.73
CA ARG A 31 -11.73 0.81 -7.71
C ARG A 31 -13.06 1.22 -8.34
N ASP A 32 -13.04 2.10 -9.33
CA ASP A 32 -14.24 2.60 -10.00
C ASP A 32 -14.92 1.54 -10.86
N GLU A 33 -14.15 0.66 -11.49
CA GLU A 33 -14.64 -0.53 -12.19
C GLU A 33 -15.33 -1.48 -11.21
N GLN A 34 -14.71 -1.83 -10.08
CA GLN A 34 -15.32 -2.69 -9.06
C GLN A 34 -16.61 -2.11 -8.49
N LYS A 35 -16.63 -0.79 -8.21
CA LYS A 35 -17.84 -0.10 -7.74
C LYS A 35 -18.97 -0.20 -8.77
N SER A 36 -18.65 -0.01 -10.04
CA SER A 36 -19.61 -0.07 -11.14
C SER A 36 -20.12 -1.51 -11.37
N ALA A 37 -19.22 -2.49 -11.33
CA ALA A 37 -19.53 -3.92 -11.44
C ALA A 37 -20.41 -4.42 -10.28
N TRP A 38 -20.16 -3.92 -9.06
CA TRP A 38 -21.01 -4.18 -7.89
C TRP A 38 -22.42 -3.61 -8.08
N LEU A 39 -22.53 -2.35 -8.52
CA LEU A 39 -23.83 -1.72 -8.82
C LEU A 39 -24.59 -2.44 -9.95
N ALA A 40 -23.87 -3.07 -10.88
CA ALA A 40 -24.42 -3.84 -12.00
C ALA A 40 -24.65 -5.33 -11.68
N ASN A 41 -24.38 -5.81 -10.45
CA ASN A 41 -24.45 -7.22 -10.04
C ASN A 41 -23.58 -8.19 -10.89
N SER A 42 -22.45 -7.72 -11.43
CA SER A 42 -21.56 -8.51 -12.29
C SER A 42 -20.16 -8.60 -11.67
N LEU A 43 -19.98 -9.36 -10.57
CA LEU A 43 -18.66 -9.47 -9.92
C LEU A 43 -17.82 -10.60 -10.52
N SER A 44 -16.72 -10.22 -11.17
CA SER A 44 -15.47 -11.00 -11.16
C SER A 44 -14.40 -10.06 -10.60
N THR A 45 -13.97 -10.28 -9.37
CA THR A 45 -12.90 -9.50 -8.75
C THR A 45 -11.90 -10.48 -8.16
N SER A 46 -10.64 -10.36 -8.57
CA SER A 46 -9.52 -11.14 -8.07
C SER A 46 -8.89 -10.46 -6.85
N PRO A 47 -8.11 -11.19 -6.03
CA PRO A 47 -7.35 -10.58 -4.94
C PRO A 47 -6.38 -9.48 -5.41
N VAL A 48 -5.85 -9.58 -6.64
CA VAL A 48 -4.95 -8.55 -7.20
C VAL A 48 -5.71 -7.25 -7.48
N GLU A 49 -6.86 -7.36 -8.14
CA GLU A 49 -7.77 -6.25 -8.41
C GLU A 49 -8.26 -5.61 -7.10
N ALA A 50 -8.67 -6.42 -6.11
CA ALA A 50 -9.07 -5.93 -4.80
C ALA A 50 -7.92 -5.19 -4.08
N PHE A 51 -6.69 -5.70 -4.18
CA PHE A 51 -5.50 -5.04 -3.65
C PHE A 51 -5.24 -3.69 -4.33
N MET A 52 -5.35 -3.61 -5.66
CA MET A 52 -5.21 -2.36 -6.42
C MET A 52 -6.28 -1.34 -6.02
N ALA A 53 -7.55 -1.74 -5.96
CA ALA A 53 -8.63 -0.87 -5.48
C ALA A 53 -8.36 -0.37 -4.04
N GLY A 54 -7.85 -1.26 -3.18
CA GLY A 54 -7.40 -0.93 -1.83
C GLY A 54 -6.32 0.16 -1.80
N GLN A 55 -5.33 0.11 -2.70
CA GLN A 55 -4.29 1.15 -2.80
C GLN A 55 -4.89 2.54 -3.05
N CYS A 56 -5.86 2.65 -3.97
CA CYS A 56 -6.54 3.92 -4.20
C CYS A 56 -7.30 4.40 -2.95
N ILE A 57 -8.06 3.51 -2.31
CA ILE A 57 -8.83 3.83 -1.09
C ILE A 57 -7.89 4.35 0.01
N GLY A 58 -6.77 3.67 0.26
CA GLY A 58 -5.79 4.08 1.27
C GLY A 58 -5.14 5.41 0.96
N PHE A 59 -4.83 5.66 -0.32
CA PHE A 59 -4.25 6.92 -0.78
C PHE A 59 -5.21 8.09 -0.58
N GLU A 60 -6.46 7.96 -1.00
CA GLU A 60 -7.47 9.03 -0.87
C GLU A 60 -7.95 9.24 0.57
N SER A 61 -8.01 8.17 1.36
CA SER A 61 -8.42 8.26 2.78
C SER A 61 -7.35 8.90 3.65
N THR A 62 -6.10 8.97 3.18
CA THR A 62 -5.00 9.66 3.84
C THR A 62 -5.00 11.12 3.38
N LYS A 63 -5.60 12.00 4.18
CA LYS A 63 -5.74 13.41 3.81
C LYS A 63 -4.50 14.20 4.18
N VAL A 64 -4.25 15.25 3.42
CA VAL A 64 -3.16 16.20 3.64
C VAL A 64 -3.77 17.58 3.88
N SER A 65 -3.38 18.21 4.97
CA SER A 65 -3.76 19.58 5.28
C SER A 65 -2.53 20.46 5.21
N TYR A 66 -2.59 21.55 4.44
CA TYR A 66 -1.48 22.51 4.27
C TYR A 66 -1.79 23.81 5.02
N TRP A 67 -0.79 24.35 5.71
CA TRP A 67 -0.89 25.64 6.44
C TRP A 67 0.35 26.52 6.24
N GLY A 68 1.10 26.26 5.18
CA GLY A 68 2.27 27.01 4.74
C GLY A 68 2.81 26.39 3.46
N TYR A 69 3.85 27.00 2.89
CA TYR A 69 4.46 26.51 1.63
C TYR A 69 5.04 25.09 1.80
N ASP A 70 5.70 24.83 2.93
CA ASP A 70 6.37 23.55 3.22
C ASP A 70 5.87 22.92 4.53
N LYS A 71 4.64 23.26 4.95
CA LYS A 71 4.06 22.76 6.19
C LYS A 71 2.73 22.09 5.95
N PHE A 72 2.71 20.79 6.19
CA PHE A 72 1.51 19.97 6.09
C PHE A 72 1.45 18.95 7.23
N SER A 73 0.26 18.39 7.44
CA SER A 73 0.10 17.16 8.20
C SER A 73 -0.79 16.17 7.49
N PHE A 74 -0.71 14.94 7.97
CA PHE A 74 -1.57 13.87 7.54
C PHE A 74 -2.67 13.58 8.55
N GLU A 75 -3.87 13.38 8.03
CA GLU A 75 -4.96 12.77 8.79
C GLU A 75 -5.05 11.29 8.41
N SER A 76 -5.06 10.43 9.44
CA SER A 76 -5.26 8.99 9.26
C SER A 76 -6.74 8.66 9.01
N PHE A 77 -6.99 7.45 8.49
CA PHE A 77 -8.28 6.77 8.57
C PHE A 77 -8.28 5.68 9.65
N SER A 78 -9.46 5.29 10.16
CA SER A 78 -9.61 4.37 11.29
C SER A 78 -8.89 3.04 11.10
N ASP A 79 -8.98 2.50 9.89
CA ASP A 79 -8.57 1.12 9.61
C ASP A 79 -7.09 0.99 9.25
N LEU A 80 -6.31 2.08 9.25
CA LEU A 80 -4.90 2.06 8.84
C LEU A 80 -4.05 1.01 9.59
N PRO A 81 -4.10 0.92 10.94
CA PRO A 81 -3.31 -0.09 11.65
C PRO A 81 -3.72 -1.52 11.27
N LYS A 82 -5.02 -1.80 11.19
CA LYS A 82 -5.55 -3.11 10.79
C LYS A 82 -5.13 -3.46 9.37
N SER A 83 -5.29 -2.53 8.43
CA SER A 83 -4.88 -2.68 7.03
C SER A 83 -3.39 -3.01 6.91
N CYS A 84 -2.53 -2.41 7.75
CA CYS A 84 -1.10 -2.71 7.74
C CYS A 84 -0.75 -4.04 8.39
N VAL A 85 -1.51 -4.51 9.39
CA VAL A 85 -1.39 -5.89 9.90
C VAL A 85 -1.74 -6.90 8.81
N GLU A 86 -2.87 -6.70 8.12
CA GLU A 86 -3.28 -7.55 6.99
C GLU A 86 -2.22 -7.60 5.89
N PHE A 87 -1.65 -6.45 5.52
CA PHE A 87 -0.55 -6.40 4.56
C PHE A 87 0.66 -7.24 5.02
N VAL A 88 1.05 -7.15 6.29
CA VAL A 88 2.19 -7.89 6.84
C VAL A 88 1.93 -9.40 6.85
N GLU A 89 0.73 -9.82 7.27
CA GLU A 89 0.31 -11.22 7.33
C GLU A 89 0.14 -11.84 5.94
N LYS A 90 -0.40 -11.07 5.00
CA LYS A 90 -0.75 -11.57 3.66
C LYS A 90 0.31 -11.31 2.60
N LYS A 91 1.43 -10.62 2.90
CA LYS A 91 2.48 -10.35 1.89
C LYS A 91 2.94 -11.61 1.15
N GLU A 92 3.04 -12.74 1.86
CA GLU A 92 3.50 -13.99 1.24
C GLU A 92 2.37 -14.67 0.48
N ALA A 93 1.12 -14.53 0.94
CA ALA A 93 -0.08 -15.07 0.30
C ALA A 93 -0.49 -14.29 -0.97
N LEU A 94 -0.39 -12.95 -0.96
CA LEU A 94 -0.57 -12.08 -2.12
C LEU A 94 0.47 -12.34 -3.23
N LEU A 95 1.69 -12.73 -2.85
CA LEU A 95 2.76 -13.12 -3.77
C LEU A 95 2.72 -14.60 -4.18
N SER A 96 1.96 -15.46 -3.48
CA SER A 96 1.91 -16.91 -3.71
C SER A 96 0.51 -17.48 -4.04
N PHE A 97 -0.49 -16.62 -4.24
CA PHE A 97 -1.88 -16.97 -4.60
C PHE A 97 -2.60 -17.92 -3.61
N LEU A 98 -2.13 -18.05 -2.37
CA LEU A 98 -2.80 -18.83 -1.33
C LEU A 98 -3.84 -17.98 -0.57
N SER A 99 -4.89 -18.65 -0.07
CA SER A 99 -6.20 -18.16 0.38
C SER A 99 -6.24 -16.74 0.99
N THR A 100 -6.17 -15.72 0.13
CA THR A 100 -6.38 -14.33 0.51
C THR A 100 -7.78 -13.96 0.05
N SER A 101 -8.65 -13.61 0.98
CA SER A 101 -9.98 -13.11 0.63
C SER A 101 -9.87 -11.73 -0.03
N LEU A 102 -10.90 -11.35 -0.80
CA LEU A 102 -10.95 -10.02 -1.43
C LEU A 102 -10.88 -8.89 -0.39
N SER A 103 -11.49 -9.08 0.79
CA SER A 103 -11.46 -8.10 1.87
C SER A 103 -10.06 -7.93 2.47
N GLU A 104 -9.33 -9.04 2.70
CA GLU A 104 -7.95 -9.00 3.20
C GLU A 104 -7.01 -8.35 2.17
N ALA A 105 -7.18 -8.68 0.88
CA ALA A 105 -6.40 -8.07 -0.19
C ALA A 105 -6.64 -6.56 -0.29
N MET A 106 -7.90 -6.12 -0.20
CA MET A 106 -8.26 -4.71 -0.18
C MET A 106 -7.66 -3.97 1.02
N HIS A 107 -7.75 -4.55 2.23
CA HIS A 107 -7.11 -3.98 3.42
C HIS A 107 -5.58 -3.88 3.25
N ALA A 108 -4.94 -4.92 2.72
CA ALA A 108 -3.51 -4.90 2.44
C ALA A 108 -3.14 -3.77 1.43
N GLY A 109 -3.97 -3.57 0.41
CA GLY A 109 -3.85 -2.47 -0.54
C GLY A 109 -3.96 -1.09 0.13
N MET A 110 -4.94 -0.90 1.03
CA MET A 110 -5.12 0.36 1.76
C MET A 110 -3.88 0.77 2.55
N CYS A 111 -3.17 -0.19 3.17
CA CYS A 111 -1.91 0.14 3.85
C CYS A 111 -0.87 0.68 2.86
N VAL A 112 -0.69 0.00 1.73
CA VAL A 112 0.28 0.41 0.69
C VAL A 112 -0.05 1.79 0.13
N GLY A 113 -1.33 2.05 -0.17
CA GLY A 113 -1.80 3.35 -0.63
C GLY A 113 -1.54 4.48 0.35
N ALA A 114 -1.78 4.23 1.65
CA ALA A 114 -1.53 5.22 2.70
C ALA A 114 -0.04 5.55 2.86
N ILE A 115 0.81 4.52 2.91
CA ILE A 115 2.27 4.68 2.97
C ILE A 115 2.76 5.46 1.73
N TYR A 116 2.26 5.09 0.54
CA TYR A 116 2.61 5.76 -0.70
C TYR A 116 2.20 7.24 -0.70
N LYS A 117 0.98 7.56 -0.23
CA LYS A 117 0.51 8.95 -0.13
C LYS A 117 1.46 9.80 0.69
N VAL A 118 1.85 9.32 1.87
CA VAL A 118 2.79 10.04 2.74
C VAL A 118 4.14 10.21 2.04
N ALA A 119 4.71 9.13 1.51
CA ALA A 119 5.99 9.19 0.81
C ALA A 119 5.96 10.13 -0.40
N PHE A 120 4.86 10.16 -1.16
CA PHE A 120 4.66 11.05 -2.30
C PHE A 120 4.69 12.52 -1.90
N GLU A 121 3.94 12.89 -0.86
CA GLU A 121 3.90 14.28 -0.36
C GLU A 121 5.22 14.74 0.24
N CYS A 122 6.04 13.80 0.71
CA CYS A 122 7.36 14.07 1.29
C CYS A 122 8.51 13.93 0.27
N ASP A 123 8.20 13.80 -1.02
CA ASP A 123 9.18 13.60 -2.10
C ASP A 123 10.14 12.41 -1.87
N ARG A 124 9.59 11.29 -1.37
CA ARG A 124 10.29 10.02 -1.07
C ARG A 124 9.66 8.80 -1.75
N SER A 125 8.80 8.99 -2.75
CA SER A 125 8.03 7.90 -3.39
C SER A 125 8.88 6.87 -4.15
N TYR A 126 10.12 7.22 -4.50
CA TYR A 126 11.01 6.39 -5.33
C TYR A 126 11.68 5.20 -4.61
N GLN A 127 11.70 5.17 -3.27
CA GLN A 127 12.39 4.12 -2.50
C GLN A 127 11.61 3.71 -1.24
N ILE A 128 10.42 3.13 -1.43
CA ILE A 128 9.58 2.70 -0.31
C ILE A 128 9.78 1.21 0.00
N SER A 129 10.10 0.91 1.26
CA SER A 129 10.02 -0.45 1.81
C SER A 129 8.71 -0.62 2.57
N TYR A 130 7.60 -0.85 1.85
CA TYR A 130 6.25 -0.93 2.44
C TYR A 130 6.18 -1.91 3.61
N LEU A 131 6.84 -3.07 3.49
CA LEU A 131 6.84 -4.08 4.55
C LEU A 131 7.52 -3.59 5.83
N ARG A 132 8.64 -2.88 5.70
CA ARG A 132 9.37 -2.35 6.85
C ARG A 132 8.50 -1.32 7.60
N VAL A 133 7.87 -0.43 6.85
CA VAL A 133 6.97 0.59 7.40
C VAL A 133 5.77 -0.08 8.08
N ALA A 134 5.07 -0.97 7.38
CA ALA A 134 3.88 -1.65 7.88
C ALA A 134 4.13 -2.48 9.15
N LYS A 135 5.27 -3.18 9.25
CA LYS A 135 5.65 -3.95 10.46
C LYS A 135 5.74 -3.09 11.72
N SER A 136 6.07 -1.82 11.56
CA SER A 136 6.32 -0.90 12.67
C SER A 136 5.05 -0.19 13.16
N ILE A 137 3.93 -0.38 12.45
CA ILE A 137 2.64 0.24 12.75
C ILE A 137 1.79 -0.60 13.72
N ASN A 138 2.10 -1.90 13.86
CA ASN A 138 1.32 -2.79 14.71
C ASN A 138 1.25 -2.30 16.18
N GLY A 139 0.05 -2.20 16.73
CA GLY A 139 -0.20 -1.72 18.08
C GLY A 139 -0.27 -0.19 18.23
N LEU A 140 -0.07 0.59 17.16
CA LEU A 140 -0.29 2.03 17.17
C LEU A 140 -1.77 2.37 16.97
N SER A 141 -2.19 3.52 17.50
CA SER A 141 -3.45 4.15 17.08
C SER A 141 -3.36 4.60 15.62
N SER A 142 -4.49 4.84 14.96
CA SER A 142 -4.48 5.28 13.56
C SER A 142 -3.66 6.56 13.35
N GLN A 143 -3.81 7.56 14.23
CA GLN A 143 -2.99 8.77 14.17
C GLN A 143 -1.52 8.50 14.53
N GLY A 144 -1.24 7.59 15.48
CA GLY A 144 0.13 7.18 15.77
C GLY A 144 0.81 6.51 14.58
N ALA A 145 0.06 5.70 13.83
CA ALA A 145 0.51 5.04 12.61
C ALA A 145 0.87 6.05 11.52
N ILE A 146 0.00 7.03 11.23
CA ILE A 146 0.29 8.01 10.18
C ILE A 146 1.46 8.93 10.55
N ASN A 147 1.58 9.31 11.84
CA ASN A 147 2.73 10.08 12.33
C ASN A 147 4.03 9.28 12.18
N TYR A 148 4.02 7.99 12.52
CA TYR A 148 5.17 7.12 12.31
C TYR A 148 5.58 7.04 10.83
N ILE A 149 4.61 6.92 9.90
CA ILE A 149 4.90 6.91 8.46
C ILE A 149 5.54 8.24 8.03
N ALA A 150 5.01 9.38 8.50
CA ALA A 150 5.56 10.69 8.17
C ALA A 150 7.00 10.88 8.71
N ASP A 151 7.24 10.48 9.96
CA ASP A 151 8.58 10.50 10.57
C ASP A 151 9.55 9.57 9.83
N HIS A 152 9.07 8.40 9.37
CA HIS A 152 9.87 7.44 8.61
C HIS A 152 10.42 8.02 7.30
N PHE A 153 9.64 8.89 6.64
CA PHE A 153 10.03 9.53 5.38
C PHE A 153 10.67 10.92 5.57
N ASP A 154 10.92 11.33 6.80
CA ASP A 154 11.50 12.64 7.13
C ASP A 154 10.73 13.79 6.48
N CYS A 155 9.40 13.75 6.58
CA CYS A 155 8.50 14.76 6.03
C CYS A 155 8.68 16.17 6.63
N ASN A 156 9.56 16.33 7.64
CA ASN A 156 9.83 17.58 8.34
C ASN A 156 11.16 18.24 7.92
N GLY A 157 11.84 17.73 6.88
CA GLY A 157 13.14 18.23 6.44
C GLY A 157 13.14 18.77 5.02
N TYR A 158 12.90 20.09 4.84
CA TYR A 158 13.80 21.12 4.27
C TYR A 158 13.22 22.52 4.48
#